data_AF-A0A2G9FV78-F1
#
_entry.id   AF-A0A2G9FV78-F1
#
_cell.length_a   1.000
_cell.length_b   1.000
_cell.length_c   1.000
_cell.angle_alpha   90.00
_cell.angle_beta   90.00
_cell.angle_gamma   90.00
#
_symmetry.space_group_name_H-M   'P 1'
#
loop_
_entity.id
_entity.type
_entity.pdbx_description
1 polymer ?
#
loop_
_entity_poly.entity_id
_entity_poly.type
_entity_poly.pdbx_seq_one_letter_code
_entity_poly.pdbx_strand_id
1 'polypeptide(L)'
;MKMLNIRSVGLSLSLEKGLPLGSGLGSSAASAAAAAVAVNELFGSPFSPSELVIAGLESEAKVSGYHADNIAPSILGGFVLIRSYEPLELMQLQFPHEKSLFFVLVNPEFEAPTKKMRAALPQEITMSHHVWNSSQAGALVASVLQGDINGLGKALSSDKIVEPRRAPLIPGMEAVKKAAIEAGAFGCTISGAGPTAVAVTDGEERGREIGERMVEAFMKEGNLKALAMVKQLDRVGARLVTSAPR
;
A
#
# COMPACT_ATOMS: atom_id res chain seq x y z
N MET A 1 14.96 -14.18 -16.38
CA MET A 1 15.08 -15.27 -17.38
C MET A 1 15.50 -16.63 -16.81
N LYS A 2 16.23 -16.70 -15.66
CA LYS A 2 16.60 -17.98 -15.02
C LYS A 2 15.40 -18.90 -14.75
N MET A 3 14.31 -18.36 -14.19
CA MET A 3 13.08 -19.14 -13.92
C MET A 3 12.48 -19.76 -15.19
N LEU A 4 12.60 -19.09 -16.34
CA LEU A 4 12.11 -19.58 -17.64
C LEU A 4 13.02 -20.63 -18.27
N ASN A 5 14.17 -20.94 -17.66
CA ASN A 5 15.22 -21.79 -18.22
C ASN A 5 15.68 -21.35 -19.63
N ILE A 6 15.62 -20.04 -19.92
CA ILE A 6 16.06 -19.45 -21.19
C ILE A 6 17.48 -18.90 -21.03
N ARG A 7 18.41 -19.38 -21.87
CA ARG A 7 19.81 -18.94 -21.87
C ARG A 7 19.98 -17.49 -22.34
N SER A 8 19.31 -17.12 -23.43
CA SER A 8 19.37 -15.77 -23.99
C SER A 8 18.13 -15.47 -24.83
N VAL A 9 17.58 -14.28 -24.67
CA VAL A 9 16.49 -13.72 -25.47
C VAL A 9 16.51 -12.19 -25.31
N GLY A 10 16.22 -11.46 -26.38
CA GLY A 10 16.02 -10.00 -26.32
C GLY A 10 14.56 -9.67 -26.08
N LEU A 11 14.30 -8.74 -25.16
CA LEU A 11 12.96 -8.21 -24.88
C LEU A 11 12.99 -6.68 -25.00
N SER A 12 11.94 -6.11 -25.57
CA SER A 12 11.67 -4.67 -25.50
C SER A 12 10.44 -4.45 -24.63
N LEU A 13 10.58 -3.62 -23.60
CA LEU A 13 9.52 -3.27 -22.66
C LEU A 13 9.38 -1.75 -22.63
N SER A 14 8.16 -1.26 -22.65
CA SER A 14 7.83 0.15 -22.39
C SER A 14 7.07 0.23 -21.07
N LEU A 15 7.39 1.23 -20.25
CA LEU A 15 6.78 1.44 -18.94
C LEU A 15 6.14 2.83 -18.89
N GLU A 16 4.83 2.85 -18.66
CA GLU A 16 4.11 4.06 -18.32
C GLU A 16 3.93 4.13 -16.79
N LYS A 17 4.35 5.25 -16.19
CA LYS A 17 4.31 5.44 -14.74
C LYS A 17 3.01 6.13 -14.33
N GLY A 18 2.08 5.36 -13.76
CA GLY A 18 0.82 5.88 -13.19
C GLY A 18 0.89 6.31 -11.72
N LEU A 19 2.01 6.09 -11.03
CA LEU A 19 2.18 6.40 -9.61
C LEU A 19 3.41 7.27 -9.35
N PRO A 20 3.31 8.34 -8.54
CA PRO A 20 4.44 9.19 -8.20
C PRO A 20 5.53 8.39 -7.47
N LEU A 21 6.78 8.69 -7.79
CA LEU A 21 7.95 8.08 -7.13
C LEU A 21 8.02 8.56 -5.66
N GLY A 22 8.49 7.69 -4.76
CA GLY A 22 8.67 8.05 -3.34
C GLY A 22 7.39 8.42 -2.58
N SER A 23 6.21 8.13 -3.14
CA SER A 23 4.91 8.58 -2.61
C SER A 23 4.35 7.74 -1.46
N GLY A 24 4.91 6.54 -1.22
CA GLY A 24 4.33 5.56 -0.28
C GLY A 24 3.20 4.72 -0.88
N LEU A 25 2.98 4.78 -2.20
CA LEU A 25 1.95 4.03 -2.93
C LEU A 25 2.48 2.76 -3.64
N GLY A 26 3.69 2.30 -3.31
CA GLY A 26 4.26 1.09 -3.93
C GLY A 26 4.65 1.23 -5.41
N SER A 27 5.05 2.44 -5.86
CA SER A 27 5.38 2.71 -7.27
C SER A 27 6.49 1.80 -7.86
N SER A 28 7.46 1.35 -7.05
CA SER A 28 8.47 0.36 -7.47
C SER A 28 7.85 -1.02 -7.67
N ALA A 29 7.17 -1.53 -6.66
CA ALA A 29 6.47 -2.82 -6.68
C ALA A 29 5.44 -2.91 -7.81
N ALA A 30 4.69 -1.84 -8.10
CA ALA A 30 3.76 -1.80 -9.23
C ALA A 30 4.47 -2.00 -10.58
N SER A 31 5.67 -1.43 -10.74
CA SER A 31 6.46 -1.58 -11.97
C SER A 31 7.05 -2.99 -12.08
N ALA A 32 7.52 -3.55 -10.96
CA ALA A 32 8.01 -4.92 -10.88
C ALA A 32 6.91 -5.95 -11.16
N ALA A 33 5.72 -5.75 -10.59
CA ALA A 33 4.54 -6.58 -10.84
C ALA A 33 4.11 -6.53 -12.31
N ALA A 34 4.01 -5.31 -12.88
CA ALA A 34 3.66 -5.13 -14.29
C ALA A 34 4.67 -5.82 -15.21
N ALA A 35 5.97 -5.67 -14.95
CA ALA A 35 7.01 -6.33 -15.74
C ALA A 35 6.98 -7.86 -15.57
N ALA A 36 6.79 -8.36 -14.35
CA ALA A 36 6.73 -9.80 -14.08
C ALA A 36 5.55 -10.45 -14.79
N VAL A 37 4.35 -9.87 -14.70
CA VAL A 37 3.15 -10.34 -15.41
C VAL A 37 3.32 -10.23 -16.92
N ALA A 38 3.76 -9.07 -17.44
CA ALA A 38 3.94 -8.90 -18.88
C ALA A 38 4.94 -9.90 -19.46
N VAL A 39 6.08 -10.13 -18.79
CA VAL A 39 7.06 -11.13 -19.23
C VAL A 39 6.50 -12.55 -19.10
N ASN A 40 5.78 -12.89 -18.03
CA ASN A 40 5.13 -14.20 -17.90
C ASN A 40 4.20 -14.47 -19.10
N GLU A 41 3.35 -13.50 -19.43
CA GLU A 41 2.39 -13.58 -20.53
C GLU A 41 3.08 -13.70 -21.91
N LEU A 42 4.17 -12.97 -22.14
CA LEU A 42 4.96 -13.11 -23.38
C LEU A 42 5.51 -14.53 -23.61
N PHE A 43 5.67 -15.32 -22.55
CA PHE A 43 6.15 -16.70 -22.62
C PHE A 43 5.04 -17.74 -22.39
N GLY A 44 3.77 -17.36 -22.51
CA GLY A 44 2.62 -18.27 -22.40
C GLY A 44 2.22 -18.61 -20.97
N SER A 45 2.52 -17.70 -20.03
CA SER A 45 2.13 -17.76 -18.61
C SER A 45 2.55 -19.03 -17.87
N PRO A 46 3.85 -19.42 -17.92
CA PRO A 46 4.32 -20.66 -17.30
C PRO A 46 4.36 -20.62 -15.76
N PHE A 47 4.25 -19.44 -15.13
CA PHE A 47 4.34 -19.30 -13.68
C PHE A 47 3.02 -18.95 -13.02
N SER A 48 2.85 -19.47 -11.81
CA SER A 48 1.78 -19.10 -10.89
C SER A 48 1.97 -17.67 -10.34
N PRO A 49 0.90 -17.02 -9.85
CA PRO A 49 1.01 -15.70 -9.22
C PRO A 49 2.02 -15.66 -8.07
N SER A 50 2.10 -16.70 -7.24
CA SER A 50 3.08 -16.78 -6.14
C SER A 50 4.52 -16.79 -6.63
N GLU A 51 4.80 -17.48 -7.74
CA GLU A 51 6.13 -17.46 -8.38
C GLU A 51 6.45 -16.08 -8.97
N LEU A 52 5.45 -15.37 -9.50
CA LEU A 52 5.63 -13.98 -9.94
C LEU A 52 5.93 -13.04 -8.77
N VAL A 53 5.35 -13.28 -7.59
CA VAL A 53 5.71 -12.55 -6.36
C VAL A 53 7.18 -12.77 -6.02
N ILE A 54 7.69 -14.00 -6.10
CA ILE A 54 9.11 -14.28 -5.87
C ILE A 54 9.99 -13.52 -6.88
N ALA A 55 9.62 -13.55 -8.17
CA ALA A 55 10.36 -12.83 -9.21
C ALA A 55 10.39 -11.30 -8.97
N GLY A 56 9.25 -10.72 -8.57
CA GLY A 56 9.14 -9.31 -8.23
C GLY A 56 9.88 -8.94 -6.95
N LEU A 57 9.88 -9.80 -5.93
CA LEU A 57 10.56 -9.59 -4.66
C LEU A 57 12.09 -9.55 -4.84
N GLU A 58 12.65 -10.42 -5.67
CA GLU A 58 14.07 -10.38 -6.05
C GLU A 58 14.47 -9.06 -6.75
N SER A 59 13.53 -8.43 -7.47
CA SER A 59 13.72 -7.10 -8.04
C SER A 59 13.69 -6.02 -6.95
N GLU A 60 12.66 -6.03 -6.09
CA GLU A 60 12.50 -5.03 -5.03
C GLU A 60 13.66 -5.06 -4.02
N ALA A 61 14.25 -6.24 -3.78
CA ALA A 61 15.44 -6.42 -2.94
C ALA A 61 16.60 -5.48 -3.33
N LYS A 62 16.74 -5.18 -4.64
CA LYS A 62 17.80 -4.30 -5.17
C LYS A 62 17.47 -2.81 -5.08
N VAL A 63 16.20 -2.46 -4.91
CA VAL A 63 15.69 -1.08 -4.96
C VAL A 63 15.36 -0.56 -3.57
N SER A 64 14.49 -1.27 -2.86
CA SER A 64 13.88 -0.81 -1.60
C SER A 64 14.13 -1.77 -0.44
N GLY A 65 14.64 -2.98 -0.71
CA GLY A 65 14.90 -4.05 0.25
C GLY A 65 13.91 -5.21 0.09
N TYR A 66 14.14 -6.29 0.83
CA TYR A 66 13.38 -7.55 0.69
C TYR A 66 12.04 -7.48 1.43
N HIS A 67 11.07 -6.72 0.88
CA HIS A 67 9.74 -6.56 1.46
C HIS A 67 8.66 -7.07 0.49
N ALA A 68 7.88 -8.06 0.94
CA ALA A 68 6.81 -8.65 0.13
C ALA A 68 5.50 -7.85 0.20
N ASP A 69 5.41 -6.87 1.12
CA ASP A 69 4.18 -6.19 1.52
C ASP A 69 3.58 -5.28 0.43
N ASN A 70 4.38 -4.86 -0.54
CA ASN A 70 3.91 -4.11 -1.70
C ASN A 70 3.78 -5.00 -2.95
N ILE A 71 4.78 -5.85 -3.22
CA ILE A 71 4.80 -6.68 -4.43
C ILE A 71 3.74 -7.78 -4.39
N ALA A 72 3.50 -8.39 -3.23
CA ALA A 72 2.50 -9.44 -3.09
C ALA A 72 1.08 -8.95 -3.40
N PRO A 73 0.54 -7.89 -2.76
CA PRO A 73 -0.77 -7.38 -3.14
C PRO A 73 -0.78 -6.75 -4.54
N SER A 74 0.34 -6.24 -5.05
CA SER A 74 0.42 -5.74 -6.43
C SER A 74 0.20 -6.84 -7.47
N ILE A 75 0.57 -8.09 -7.17
CA ILE A 75 0.38 -9.24 -8.08
C ILE A 75 -0.90 -10.00 -7.76
N LEU A 76 -1.16 -10.28 -6.48
CA LEU A 76 -2.26 -11.14 -6.06
C LEU A 76 -3.60 -10.39 -5.97
N GLY A 77 -3.56 -9.07 -5.74
CA GLY A 77 -4.74 -8.28 -5.41
C GLY A 77 -5.27 -8.52 -3.99
N GLY A 78 -6.18 -7.65 -3.58
CA GLY A 78 -6.84 -7.72 -2.28
C GLY A 78 -5.88 -7.44 -1.12
N PHE A 79 -6.10 -8.16 -0.02
CA PHE A 79 -5.26 -8.10 1.16
C PHE A 79 -4.34 -9.33 1.20
N VAL A 80 -3.06 -9.12 1.51
CA VAL A 80 -2.08 -10.20 1.65
C VAL A 80 -1.38 -10.08 2.99
N LEU A 81 -1.48 -11.12 3.80
CA LEU A 81 -0.70 -11.29 5.03
C LEU A 81 0.58 -12.06 4.71
N ILE A 82 1.72 -11.57 5.18
CA ILE A 82 3.00 -12.26 5.10
C ILE A 82 3.21 -12.99 6.42
N ARG A 83 3.06 -14.32 6.42
CA ARG A 83 3.24 -15.15 7.62
C ARG A 83 4.72 -15.34 7.95
N SER A 84 5.54 -15.56 6.94
CA SER A 84 6.97 -15.79 7.06
C SER A 84 7.70 -15.28 5.81
N TYR A 85 8.95 -14.87 5.97
CA TYR A 85 9.89 -14.62 4.87
C TYR A 85 10.81 -15.81 4.61
N GLU A 86 10.99 -16.70 5.58
CA GLU A 86 11.90 -17.85 5.51
C GLU A 86 11.22 -19.13 6.05
N PRO A 87 10.64 -19.99 5.16
CA PRO A 87 10.39 -19.73 3.74
C PRO A 87 9.33 -18.62 3.56
N LEU A 88 9.28 -18.01 2.37
CA LEU A 88 8.25 -17.01 2.06
C LEU A 88 6.88 -17.67 2.05
N GLU A 89 6.01 -17.23 2.95
CA GLU A 89 4.64 -17.73 3.09
C GLU A 89 3.66 -16.56 3.09
N LEU A 90 2.79 -16.57 2.07
CA LEU A 90 1.80 -15.54 1.82
C LEU A 90 0.39 -16.11 2.02
N MET A 91 -0.47 -15.33 2.65
CA MET A 91 -1.87 -15.66 2.85
C MET A 91 -2.73 -14.55 2.27
N GLN A 92 -3.42 -14.82 1.16
CA GLN A 92 -4.41 -13.88 0.64
C GLN A 92 -5.65 -13.92 1.53
N LEU A 93 -6.05 -12.76 2.04
CA LEU A 93 -7.24 -12.61 2.87
C LEU A 93 -8.41 -12.20 1.99
N GLN A 94 -9.51 -12.94 2.11
CA GLN A 94 -10.72 -12.68 1.33
C GLN A 94 -11.60 -11.67 2.08
N PHE A 95 -11.67 -10.45 1.55
CA PHE A 95 -12.65 -9.46 1.99
C PHE A 95 -14.00 -9.79 1.31
N PRO A 96 -15.15 -9.78 2.02
CA PRO A 96 -16.45 -10.16 1.43
C PRO A 96 -16.79 -9.39 0.15
N HIS A 97 -17.27 -10.08 -0.90
CA HIS A 97 -17.47 -9.52 -2.24
C HIS A 97 -18.67 -8.57 -2.33
N GLU A 98 -19.67 -8.80 -1.49
CA GLU A 98 -20.88 -8.00 -1.36
C GLU A 98 -20.63 -6.65 -0.68
N LYS A 99 -19.45 -6.45 -0.09
CA LYS A 99 -19.05 -5.22 0.56
C LYS A 99 -18.12 -4.40 -0.32
N SER A 100 -18.38 -3.10 -0.37
CA SER A 100 -17.51 -2.12 -1.01
C SER A 100 -16.61 -1.47 0.03
N LEU A 101 -15.30 -1.50 -0.24
CA LEU A 101 -14.28 -0.84 0.56
C LEU A 101 -13.57 0.18 -0.31
N PHE A 102 -13.50 1.42 0.16
CA PHE A 102 -12.81 2.51 -0.53
C PHE A 102 -11.70 3.08 0.33
N PHE A 103 -10.63 3.46 -0.35
CA PHE A 103 -9.48 4.14 0.20
C PHE A 103 -9.42 5.55 -0.39
N VAL A 104 -9.31 6.54 0.48
CA VAL A 104 -9.04 7.93 0.12
C VAL A 104 -7.55 8.16 0.26
N LEU A 105 -6.87 8.31 -0.87
CA LEU A 105 -5.43 8.49 -0.96
C LEU A 105 -5.15 9.98 -1.21
N VAL A 106 -4.45 10.64 -0.28
CA VAL A 106 -4.07 12.05 -0.43
C VAL A 106 -2.56 12.17 -0.44
N ASN A 107 -2.02 12.43 -1.63
CA ASN A 107 -0.59 12.54 -1.87
C ASN A 107 -0.18 14.02 -1.87
N PRO A 108 0.60 14.48 -0.87
CA PRO A 108 1.15 15.83 -0.88
C PRO A 108 2.35 15.95 -1.82
N GLU A 109 2.58 17.15 -2.38
CA GLU A 109 3.80 17.56 -3.08
C GLU A 109 4.96 17.71 -2.08
N PHE A 110 5.39 16.59 -1.52
CA PHE A 110 6.46 16.50 -0.56
C PHE A 110 7.23 15.21 -0.81
N GLU A 111 8.56 15.29 -0.79
CA GLU A 111 9.39 14.09 -0.86
C GLU A 111 10.00 13.84 0.52
N ALA A 112 9.48 12.81 1.18
CA ALA A 112 10.01 12.34 2.44
C ALA A 112 11.35 11.63 2.20
N PRO A 113 12.47 12.05 2.82
CA PRO A 113 13.73 11.34 2.65
C PRO A 113 13.61 9.93 3.26
N THR A 114 13.58 8.89 2.42
CA THR A 114 13.36 7.48 2.83
C THR A 114 14.34 7.06 3.94
N LYS A 115 15.59 7.52 3.88
CA LYS A 115 16.60 7.27 4.92
C LYS A 115 16.21 7.87 6.28
N LYS A 116 15.65 9.08 6.31
CA LYS A 116 15.17 9.72 7.56
C LYS A 116 13.93 9.00 8.10
N MET A 117 12.99 8.64 7.23
CA MET A 117 11.77 7.90 7.62
C MET A 117 12.06 6.53 8.23
N ARG A 118 13.13 5.85 7.76
CA ARG A 118 13.60 4.59 8.33
C ARG A 118 14.40 4.79 9.62
N ALA A 119 15.30 5.78 9.64
CA ALA A 119 16.12 6.08 10.81
C ALA A 119 15.32 6.60 12.01
N ALA A 120 14.11 7.14 11.80
CA ALA A 120 13.23 7.61 12.85
C ALA A 120 12.57 6.48 13.66
N LEU A 121 12.64 5.23 13.17
CA LEU A 121 12.04 4.10 13.86
C LEU A 121 12.91 3.67 15.05
N PRO A 122 12.32 3.37 16.21
CA PRO A 122 13.08 2.97 17.37
C PRO A 122 13.66 1.56 17.15
N GLN A 123 14.88 1.33 17.65
CA GLN A 123 15.49 0.00 17.62
C GLN A 123 14.83 -0.96 18.63
N GLU A 124 14.25 -0.42 19.69
CA GLU A 124 13.58 -1.17 20.76
C GLU A 124 12.19 -0.61 21.01
N ILE A 125 11.26 -1.48 21.37
CA ILE A 125 9.89 -1.12 21.75
C ILE A 125 9.56 -1.66 23.13
N THR A 126 8.65 -1.00 23.84
CA THR A 126 8.14 -1.51 25.10
C THR A 126 7.25 -2.73 24.87
N MET A 127 7.15 -3.62 25.85
CA MET A 127 6.20 -4.72 25.82
C MET A 127 4.75 -4.23 25.67
N SER A 128 4.41 -3.08 26.26
CA SER A 128 3.08 -2.48 26.12
C SER A 128 2.75 -2.09 24.69
N HIS A 129 3.70 -1.51 23.95
CA HIS A 129 3.52 -1.21 22.52
C HIS A 129 3.47 -2.48 21.68
N HIS A 130 4.31 -3.48 21.99
CA HIS A 130 4.30 -4.76 21.30
C HIS A 130 2.93 -5.47 21.42
N VAL A 131 2.42 -5.61 22.64
CA VAL A 131 1.11 -6.23 22.92
C VAL A 131 -0.01 -5.46 22.22
N TRP A 132 0.01 -4.13 22.30
CA TRP A 132 -0.98 -3.28 21.64
C TRP A 132 -0.98 -3.48 20.13
N ASN A 133 0.16 -3.31 19.46
CA ASN A 133 0.25 -3.43 18.01
C ASN A 133 -0.08 -4.85 17.53
N SER A 134 0.29 -5.89 18.30
CA SER A 134 -0.07 -7.28 17.98
C SER A 134 -1.58 -7.50 18.04
N SER A 135 -2.25 -6.93 19.04
CA SER A 135 -3.72 -6.92 19.14
C SER A 135 -4.36 -6.21 17.94
N GLN A 136 -3.86 -5.03 17.57
CA GLN A 136 -4.41 -4.27 16.44
C GLN A 136 -4.17 -4.97 15.09
N ALA A 137 -3.03 -5.65 14.92
CA ALA A 137 -2.77 -6.47 13.73
C ALA A 137 -3.77 -7.65 13.64
N GLY A 138 -4.04 -8.35 14.75
CA GLY A 138 -5.05 -9.40 14.81
C GLY A 138 -6.46 -8.87 14.51
N ALA A 139 -6.81 -7.71 15.07
CA ALA A 139 -8.08 -7.03 14.81
C ALA A 139 -8.22 -6.62 13.33
N LEU A 140 -7.13 -6.16 12.69
CA LEU A 140 -7.12 -5.82 11.28
C LEU A 140 -7.43 -7.03 10.40
N VAL A 141 -6.77 -8.17 10.65
CA VAL A 141 -7.02 -9.43 9.93
C VAL A 141 -8.46 -9.89 10.12
N ALA A 142 -8.97 -9.89 11.36
CA ALA A 142 -10.34 -10.28 11.65
C ALA A 142 -11.35 -9.36 10.95
N SER A 143 -11.11 -8.05 10.95
CA SER A 143 -11.96 -7.05 10.30
C SER A 143 -12.00 -7.23 8.78
N VAL A 144 -10.85 -7.54 8.15
CA VAL A 144 -10.80 -7.87 6.72
C VAL A 144 -11.68 -9.09 6.42
N LEU A 145 -11.51 -10.18 7.16
CA LEU A 145 -12.23 -11.44 6.91
C LEU A 145 -13.75 -11.32 7.17
N GLN A 146 -14.16 -10.52 8.14
CA GLN A 146 -15.57 -10.25 8.45
C GLN A 146 -16.18 -9.13 7.58
N GLY A 147 -15.34 -8.43 6.84
CA GLY A 147 -15.70 -7.20 6.13
C GLY A 147 -16.20 -6.10 7.06
N ASP A 148 -15.69 -6.03 8.29
CA ASP A 148 -15.96 -4.93 9.22
C ASP A 148 -15.07 -3.72 8.84
N ILE A 149 -15.60 -2.85 8.00
CA ILE A 149 -14.87 -1.66 7.50
C ILE A 149 -14.56 -0.69 8.66
N ASN A 150 -15.44 -0.61 9.65
CA ASN A 150 -15.25 0.25 10.81
C ASN A 150 -14.13 -0.28 11.70
N GLY A 151 -14.15 -1.58 11.99
CA GLY A 151 -13.07 -2.28 12.71
C GLY A 151 -11.73 -2.18 11.98
N LEU A 152 -11.72 -2.35 10.66
CA LEU A 152 -10.55 -2.17 9.81
C LEU A 152 -9.97 -0.76 9.99
N GLY A 153 -10.84 0.26 9.84
CA GLY A 153 -10.58 1.67 10.10
C GLY A 153 -9.88 1.93 11.44
N LYS A 154 -10.49 1.47 12.53
CA LYS A 154 -9.95 1.66 13.88
C LYS A 154 -8.60 0.96 14.07
N ALA A 155 -8.48 -0.28 13.62
CA ALA A 155 -7.26 -1.06 13.75
C ALA A 155 -6.08 -0.40 13.01
N LEU A 156 -6.30 0.07 11.77
CA LEU A 156 -5.25 0.68 10.95
C LEU A 156 -4.72 2.00 11.53
N SER A 157 -5.56 2.78 12.22
CA SER A 157 -5.20 4.06 12.84
C SER A 157 -4.54 3.94 14.21
N SER A 158 -4.38 2.73 14.71
CA SER A 158 -3.99 2.49 16.10
C SER A 158 -2.51 2.13 16.27
N ASP A 159 -1.65 2.40 15.29
CA ASP A 159 -0.23 2.12 15.42
C ASP A 159 0.44 3.02 16.48
N LYS A 160 1.13 2.40 17.46
CA LYS A 160 1.90 3.11 18.50
C LYS A 160 3.42 3.08 18.29
N ILE A 161 3.89 2.44 17.23
CA ILE A 161 5.32 2.18 17.00
C ILE A 161 5.85 3.03 15.84
N VAL A 162 5.28 2.89 14.64
CA VAL A 162 5.85 3.45 13.40
C VAL A 162 5.28 4.82 13.09
N GLU A 163 3.96 4.93 13.02
CA GLU A 163 3.25 6.15 12.64
C GLU A 163 3.59 7.34 13.56
N PRO A 164 3.64 7.21 14.91
CA PRO A 164 3.97 8.34 15.77
C PRO A 164 5.38 8.89 15.57
N ARG A 165 6.24 8.20 14.82
CA ARG A 165 7.64 8.57 14.53
C ARG A 165 7.77 9.12 13.12
N ARG A 166 6.93 8.65 12.19
CA ARG A 166 6.89 9.13 10.80
C ARG A 166 5.99 10.34 10.60
N ALA A 167 4.84 10.42 11.28
CA ALA A 167 3.88 11.50 11.09
C ALA A 167 4.47 12.89 11.33
N PRO A 168 5.30 13.13 12.37
CA PRO A 168 5.94 14.44 12.56
C PRO A 168 6.92 14.84 11.45
N LEU A 169 7.39 13.89 10.65
CA LEU A 169 8.30 14.15 9.53
C LEU A 169 7.56 14.54 8.24
N ILE A 170 6.23 14.52 8.25
CA ILE A 170 5.38 14.90 7.13
C ILE A 170 4.56 16.13 7.57
N PRO A 171 4.84 17.33 7.03
CA PRO A 171 4.14 18.55 7.43
C PRO A 171 2.61 18.40 7.31
N GLY A 172 1.89 18.73 8.38
CA GLY A 172 0.42 18.68 8.43
C GLY A 172 -0.21 17.30 8.63
N MET A 173 0.55 16.19 8.68
CA MET A 173 -0.01 14.83 8.70
C MET A 173 -0.99 14.56 9.86
N GLU A 174 -0.68 15.01 11.08
CA GLU A 174 -1.60 14.84 12.22
C GLU A 174 -2.93 15.58 12.01
N ALA A 175 -2.89 16.77 11.44
CA ALA A 175 -4.09 17.54 11.14
C ALA A 175 -4.91 16.90 10.01
N VAL A 176 -4.23 16.34 9.01
CA VAL A 176 -4.87 15.60 7.91
C VAL A 176 -5.61 14.38 8.43
N LYS A 177 -4.97 13.59 9.32
CA LYS A 177 -5.62 12.45 9.97
C LYS A 177 -6.84 12.88 10.75
N LYS A 178 -6.73 13.96 11.55
CA LYS A 178 -7.86 14.52 12.29
C LYS A 178 -9.00 14.95 11.36
N ALA A 179 -8.69 15.67 10.30
CA ALA A 179 -9.66 16.13 9.31
C ALA A 179 -10.38 14.95 8.62
N ALA A 180 -9.66 13.87 8.30
CA ALA A 180 -10.26 12.66 7.74
C ALA A 180 -11.30 12.05 8.68
N ILE A 181 -10.97 11.90 9.97
CA ILE A 181 -11.88 11.33 10.97
C ILE A 181 -13.09 12.26 11.21
N GLU A 182 -12.88 13.57 11.30
CA GLU A 182 -13.96 14.54 11.45
C GLU A 182 -14.90 14.57 10.23
N ALA A 183 -14.38 14.27 9.04
CA ALA A 183 -15.15 14.10 7.81
C ALA A 183 -15.84 12.73 7.68
N GLY A 184 -15.71 11.85 8.67
CA GLY A 184 -16.40 10.56 8.70
C GLY A 184 -15.63 9.37 8.13
N ALA A 185 -14.30 9.48 7.99
CA ALA A 185 -13.47 8.30 7.74
C ALA A 185 -13.50 7.33 8.93
N PHE A 186 -13.50 6.02 8.67
CA PHE A 186 -13.43 5.01 9.72
C PHE A 186 -12.03 4.89 10.35
N GLY A 187 -11.02 5.33 9.61
CA GLY A 187 -9.62 5.34 10.01
C GLY A 187 -8.80 6.12 9.00
N CYS A 188 -7.67 6.66 9.44
CA CYS A 188 -6.63 7.27 8.62
C CYS A 188 -5.23 6.91 9.15
N THR A 189 -4.29 6.63 8.25
CA THR A 189 -2.87 6.41 8.57
C THR A 189 -1.97 6.85 7.40
N ILE A 190 -0.66 6.63 7.52
CA ILE A 190 0.33 6.86 6.48
C ILE A 190 0.37 5.64 5.56
N SER A 191 0.29 5.85 4.25
CA SER A 191 0.50 4.78 3.26
C SER A 191 1.98 4.42 3.15
N GLY A 192 2.33 3.19 3.52
CA GLY A 192 3.71 2.68 3.46
C GLY A 192 4.69 3.53 4.28
N ALA A 193 5.71 4.07 3.61
CA ALA A 193 6.67 4.99 4.23
C ALA A 193 6.21 6.46 4.23
N GLY A 194 5.07 6.76 3.63
CA GLY A 194 4.60 8.12 3.35
C GLY A 194 5.22 8.72 2.09
N PRO A 195 4.88 9.97 1.76
CA PRO A 195 4.08 10.89 2.59
C PRO A 195 2.57 10.86 2.34
N THR A 196 2.09 9.96 1.47
CA THR A 196 0.64 9.82 1.23
C THR A 196 -0.10 9.43 2.50
N ALA A 197 -1.18 10.12 2.80
CA ALA A 197 -2.17 9.70 3.79
C ALA A 197 -3.21 8.79 3.13
N VAL A 198 -3.64 7.75 3.84
CA VAL A 198 -4.71 6.85 3.41
C VAL A 198 -5.81 6.82 4.48
N ALA A 199 -7.04 7.12 4.07
CA ALA A 199 -8.22 6.98 4.90
C ALA A 199 -9.17 5.91 4.35
N VAL A 200 -9.95 5.29 5.23
CA VAL A 200 -10.88 4.20 4.90
C VAL A 200 -12.33 4.66 4.99
N THR A 201 -13.12 4.29 3.98
CA THR A 201 -14.55 4.56 3.91
C THR A 201 -15.29 3.45 3.14
N ASP A 202 -16.61 3.49 3.16
CA ASP A 202 -17.53 2.52 2.54
C ASP A 202 -18.25 3.08 1.30
N GLY A 203 -18.06 4.36 0.97
CA GLY A 203 -18.70 5.01 -0.17
C GLY A 203 -17.79 5.97 -0.92
N GLU A 204 -17.89 5.97 -2.25
CA GLU A 204 -17.06 6.81 -3.10
C GLU A 204 -17.33 8.31 -2.91
N GLU A 205 -18.60 8.71 -2.83
CA GLU A 205 -19.02 10.11 -2.63
C GLU A 205 -18.48 10.67 -1.30
N ARG A 206 -18.74 9.97 -0.19
CA ARG A 206 -18.15 10.29 1.12
C ARG A 206 -16.62 10.33 1.05
N GLY A 207 -16.01 9.42 0.28
CA GLY A 207 -14.58 9.41 0.06
C GLY A 207 -14.05 10.69 -0.60
N ARG A 208 -14.81 11.31 -1.52
CA ARG A 208 -14.43 12.58 -2.15
C ARG A 208 -14.47 13.72 -1.15
N GLU A 209 -15.53 13.80 -0.32
CA GLU A 209 -15.65 14.79 0.75
C GLU A 209 -14.50 14.67 1.77
N ILE A 210 -14.19 13.44 2.21
CA ILE A 210 -13.03 13.16 3.08
C ILE A 210 -11.73 13.64 2.41
N GLY A 211 -11.57 13.35 1.12
CA GLY A 211 -10.38 13.74 0.35
C GLY A 211 -10.19 15.25 0.27
N GLU A 212 -11.26 16.00 0.04
CA GLU A 212 -11.25 17.47 0.05
C GLU A 212 -10.78 18.02 1.41
N ARG A 213 -11.34 17.51 2.51
CA ARG A 213 -10.94 17.91 3.87
C ARG A 213 -9.48 17.62 4.18
N MET A 214 -9.00 16.47 3.73
CA MET A 214 -7.59 16.08 3.88
C MET A 214 -6.66 16.99 3.06
N VAL A 215 -7.04 17.36 1.83
CA VAL A 215 -6.28 18.30 1.00
C VAL A 215 -6.23 19.69 1.63
N GLU A 216 -7.37 20.19 2.12
CA GLU A 216 -7.45 21.47 2.85
C GLU A 216 -6.52 21.47 4.06
N ALA A 217 -6.49 20.36 4.83
CA ALA A 217 -5.62 20.23 6.01
C ALA A 217 -4.13 20.22 5.65
N PHE A 218 -3.72 19.52 4.58
CA PHE A 218 -2.33 19.57 4.09
C PHE A 218 -1.92 20.98 3.69
N MET A 219 -2.80 21.71 2.99
CA MET A 219 -2.51 23.08 2.59
C MET A 219 -2.42 24.01 3.80
N LYS A 220 -3.40 23.95 4.71
CA LYS A 220 -3.50 24.88 5.84
C LYS A 220 -2.41 24.66 6.89
N GLU A 221 -2.15 23.41 7.27
CA GLU A 221 -1.29 23.07 8.42
C GLU A 221 0.10 22.61 7.97
N GLY A 222 0.23 22.09 6.74
CA GLY A 222 1.50 21.65 6.17
C GLY A 222 2.11 22.61 5.15
N ASN A 223 1.34 23.56 4.62
CA ASN A 223 1.70 24.37 3.44
C ASN A 223 2.10 23.50 2.23
N LEU A 224 1.41 22.36 2.05
CA LEU A 224 1.64 21.40 0.98
C LEU A 224 0.42 21.35 0.06
N LYS A 225 0.63 21.51 -1.24
CA LYS A 225 -0.36 21.11 -2.24
C LYS A 225 -0.50 19.60 -2.19
N ALA A 226 -1.71 19.09 -2.40
CA ALA A 226 -1.96 17.66 -2.40
C ALA A 226 -3.03 17.28 -3.42
N LEU A 227 -2.95 16.04 -3.90
CA LEU A 227 -3.93 15.44 -4.80
C LEU A 227 -4.64 14.30 -4.08
N ALA A 228 -5.97 14.35 -4.08
CA ALA A 228 -6.83 13.30 -3.54
C ALA A 228 -7.30 12.35 -4.65
N MET A 229 -7.34 11.06 -4.34
CA MET A 229 -7.93 10.03 -5.17
C MET A 229 -8.76 9.09 -4.30
N VAL A 230 -9.95 8.73 -4.77
CA VAL A 230 -10.76 7.68 -4.14
C VAL A 230 -10.64 6.41 -4.98
N LYS A 231 -10.23 5.31 -4.36
CA LYS A 231 -10.03 4.02 -5.04
C LYS A 231 -10.73 2.92 -4.27
N GLN A 232 -11.49 2.10 -4.99
CA GLN A 232 -12.03 0.87 -4.43
C GLN A 232 -10.89 -0.15 -4.24
N LEU A 233 -11.03 -1.06 -3.26
CA LEU A 233 -10.13 -2.20 -3.10
C LEU A 233 -9.97 -2.95 -4.43
N ASP A 234 -8.75 -2.95 -4.97
CA ASP A 234 -8.40 -3.77 -6.13
C ASP A 234 -8.24 -5.23 -5.68
N ARG A 235 -9.08 -6.12 -6.22
CA ARG A 235 -9.13 -7.54 -5.85
C ARG A 235 -8.37 -8.44 -6.82
N VAL A 236 -7.86 -7.88 -7.92
CA VAL A 236 -7.29 -8.65 -9.02
C VAL A 236 -5.77 -8.53 -9.04
N GLY A 237 -5.22 -7.38 -8.66
CA GLY A 237 -3.79 -7.11 -8.79
C GLY A 237 -3.37 -6.93 -10.25
N ALA A 238 -2.12 -7.20 -10.56
CA ALA A 238 -1.56 -7.05 -11.89
C ALA A 238 -2.25 -7.97 -12.90
N ARG A 239 -2.60 -7.41 -14.06
CA ARG A 239 -3.45 -8.06 -15.06
C ARG A 239 -3.13 -7.56 -16.46
N LEU A 240 -3.45 -8.39 -17.45
CA LEU A 240 -3.43 -7.97 -18.85
C LEU A 240 -4.50 -6.91 -19.09
N VAL A 241 -4.16 -5.92 -19.91
CA VAL A 241 -5.08 -4.87 -20.37
C VAL A 241 -5.16 -4.91 -21.90
N THR A 242 -6.36 -4.78 -22.44
CA THR A 242 -6.61 -4.82 -23.90
C THR A 242 -6.34 -3.48 -24.59
N SER A 243 -6.09 -2.42 -23.81
CA SER A 243 -5.67 -1.10 -24.29
C SER A 243 -4.89 -0.39 -23.17
N ALA A 244 -3.96 0.50 -23.55
CA ALA A 244 -3.36 1.43 -22.58
C ALA A 244 -4.49 2.21 -21.87
N PRO A 245 -4.49 2.32 -20.53
CA PRO A 245 -5.42 3.20 -19.83
C PRO A 245 -5.24 4.62 -20.39
N ARG A 246 -6.35 5.28 -20.77
CA ARG A 246 -6.34 6.70 -21.12
C ARG A 246 -6.20 7.57 -19.89
#